data_AF-A0A521I3V1-F1
#
_entry.id   AF-A0A521I3V1-F1
#
_cell.length_a   1.000
_cell.length_b   1.000
_cell.length_c   1.000
_cell.angle_alpha   90.00
_cell.angle_beta   90.00
_cell.angle_gamma   90.00
#
_symmetry.space_group_name_H-M   'P 1'
#
loop_
_entity.id
_entity.type
_entity.pdbx_description
1 polymer ?
#
loop_
_entity_poly.entity_id
_entity_poly.type
_entity_poly.pdbx_seq_one_letter_code
_entity_poly.pdbx_strand_id
1 'polypeptide(L)'
;MDLVLPGGASLFGSSDYMGSTNTAHPNATEDDLINALAAMERGDIEFVILSDNESKMFMQTTGSPAEGYYLEYNDGTDDSMFRVRGDTLSGIQITDALTAFLNRDAAWRTMFVWERFTY
;
A
#
# COMPACT_ATOMS: atom_id res chain seq x y z
N MET A 1 -7.57 9.32 3.40
CA MET A 1 -6.82 8.08 3.66
C MET A 1 -5.45 8.44 4.17
N ASP A 2 -4.84 7.53 4.92
CA ASP A 2 -3.52 7.73 5.50
C ASP A 2 -2.53 6.80 4.80
N LEU A 3 -1.38 7.34 4.43
CA LEU A 3 -0.28 6.59 3.84
C LEU A 3 0.68 6.17 4.95
N VAL A 4 0.87 4.88 5.14
CA VAL A 4 1.71 4.31 6.18
C VAL A 4 2.94 3.67 5.55
N LEU A 5 4.12 4.13 5.99
CA LEU A 5 5.42 3.72 5.46
C LEU A 5 6.32 3.13 6.55
N PRO A 6 7.35 2.34 6.19
CA PRO A 6 8.35 1.89 7.16
C PRO A 6 9.03 3.07 7.84
N GLY A 7 9.18 2.99 9.16
CA GLY A 7 9.81 4.04 9.97
C GLY A 7 11.23 4.32 9.52
N GLY A 8 11.59 5.60 9.38
CA GLY A 8 12.90 6.05 8.90
C GLY A 8 12.96 6.43 7.42
N ALA A 9 11.90 6.14 6.64
CA ALA A 9 11.75 6.62 5.28
C ALA A 9 11.57 8.15 5.26
N SER A 10 12.64 8.90 4.96
CA SER A 10 12.63 10.37 4.93
C SER A 10 11.99 10.94 3.66
N LEU A 11 10.87 10.35 3.19
CA LEU A 11 10.26 10.69 1.91
C LEU A 11 9.44 11.99 1.96
N PHE A 12 8.84 12.30 3.11
CA PHE A 12 7.90 13.44 3.24
C PHE A 12 8.31 14.48 4.29
N GLY A 13 9.60 14.53 4.66
CA GLY A 13 10.14 15.63 5.46
C GLY A 13 9.60 15.78 6.88
N SER A 14 8.87 14.80 7.43
CA SER A 14 8.42 14.84 8.82
C SER A 14 9.55 14.40 9.77
N SER A 15 10.14 15.38 10.46
CA SER A 15 11.10 15.17 11.54
C SER A 15 10.40 14.77 12.82
N ASP A 16 9.88 13.54 12.92
CA ASP A 16 9.41 13.03 14.20
C ASP A 16 9.76 11.54 14.40
N TYR A 17 10.60 11.36 15.42
CA TYR A 17 10.88 10.17 16.22
C TYR A 17 11.75 9.02 15.66
N MET A 18 12.92 8.90 16.31
CA MET A 18 13.73 7.69 16.42
C MET A 18 12.94 6.53 17.02
N GLY A 19 12.86 5.42 16.29
CA GLY A 19 12.57 4.10 16.83
C GLY A 19 11.51 3.36 16.03
N SER A 20 11.92 2.63 15.00
CA SER A 20 11.27 1.44 14.40
C SER A 20 9.73 1.40 14.24
N THR A 21 9.02 2.52 14.27
CA THR A 21 7.55 2.57 14.15
C THR A 21 7.16 3.10 12.79
N ASN A 22 6.24 2.39 12.14
CA ASN A 22 5.64 2.82 10.88
C ASN A 22 5.14 4.27 11.01
N THR A 23 5.44 5.10 10.02
CA THR A 23 5.04 6.51 10.00
C THR A 23 3.77 6.64 9.19
N ALA A 24 2.70 7.14 9.83
CA ALA A 24 1.44 7.43 9.17
C ALA A 24 1.42 8.90 8.71
N HIS A 25 1.19 9.10 7.42
CA HIS A 25 1.02 10.39 6.76
C HIS A 25 -0.47 10.60 6.50
N PRO A 26 -1.16 11.42 7.32
CA PRO A 26 -2.60 11.62 7.17
C PRO A 26 -2.92 12.45 5.93
N ASN A 27 -4.10 12.21 5.34
CA ASN A 27 -4.57 12.90 4.13
C ASN A 27 -3.62 12.74 2.93
N ALA A 28 -3.18 11.50 2.68
CA ALA A 28 -2.31 11.16 1.57
C ALA A 28 -2.91 11.64 0.24
N THR A 29 -2.05 12.25 -0.58
CA THR A 29 -2.35 12.65 -1.95
C THR A 29 -1.84 11.62 -2.95
N GLU A 30 -2.28 11.72 -4.21
CA GLU A 30 -1.77 10.86 -5.27
C GLU A 30 -0.26 11.07 -5.50
N ASP A 31 0.23 12.31 -5.36
CA ASP A 31 1.66 12.61 -5.42
C ASP A 31 2.44 11.92 -4.29
N ASP A 32 1.89 11.86 -3.06
CA ASP A 32 2.51 11.13 -1.96
C ASP A 32 2.59 9.63 -2.26
N LEU A 33 1.51 9.06 -2.80
CA LEU A 33 1.51 7.66 -3.22
C LEU A 33 2.57 7.39 -4.30
N ILE A 34 2.63 8.21 -5.34
CA ILE A 34 3.61 8.08 -6.43
C ILE A 34 5.04 8.17 -5.88
N ASN A 35 5.31 9.12 -4.98
CA ASN A 35 6.63 9.26 -4.36
C ASN A 35 7.00 8.04 -3.51
N ALA A 36 6.05 7.47 -2.77
CA ALA A 36 6.27 6.25 -1.99
C ALA A 36 6.53 5.04 -2.89
N LEU A 37 5.74 4.86 -3.95
CA LEU A 37 5.95 3.76 -4.90
C LEU A 37 7.29 3.88 -5.62
N ALA A 38 7.70 5.09 -6.03
CA ALA A 38 9.02 5.34 -6.61
C ALA A 38 10.15 5.02 -5.61
N ALA A 39 9.97 5.32 -4.32
CA ALA A 39 10.94 4.95 -3.29
C ALA A 39 11.04 3.43 -3.11
N MET A 40 9.90 2.72 -3.17
CA MET A 40 9.88 1.26 -3.13
C MET A 40 10.57 0.64 -4.36
N GLU A 41 10.34 1.20 -5.56
CA GLU A 41 11.03 0.81 -6.79
C GLU A 41 12.56 0.98 -6.70
N ARG A 42 13.03 2.02 -6.00
CA ARG A 42 14.46 2.24 -5.74
C ARG A 42 15.01 1.33 -4.63
N GLY A 43 14.16 0.66 -3.86
CA GLY A 43 14.54 -0.11 -2.68
C GLY A 43 14.83 0.75 -1.45
N ASP A 44 14.38 2.00 -1.42
CA ASP A 44 14.51 2.89 -0.27
C ASP A 44 13.54 2.48 0.86
N ILE A 45 12.43 1.84 0.51
CA ILE A 45 11.40 1.32 1.41
C ILE A 45 10.94 -0.07 0.98
N GLU A 46 10.49 -0.86 1.95
CA GLU A 46 10.12 -2.28 1.73
C GLU A 46 8.62 -2.50 1.45
N PHE A 47 7.78 -1.55 1.87
CA PHE A 47 6.33 -1.64 1.69
C PHE A 47 5.67 -0.26 1.68
N VAL A 48 4.47 -0.23 1.12
CA VAL A 48 3.55 0.93 1.15
C VAL A 48 2.18 0.44 1.60
N ILE A 49 1.57 1.11 2.57
CA ILE A 49 0.22 0.81 3.07
C ILE A 49 -0.65 2.05 2.94
N LEU A 50 -1.85 1.91 2.37
CA LEU A 50 -2.92 2.91 2.44
C LEU A 50 -3.98 2.42 3.42
N SER A 51 -4.29 3.24 4.43
CA SER A 51 -5.32 2.96 5.43
C SER A 51 -6.49 3.93 5.26
N ASP A 52 -7.71 3.40 5.21
CA ASP A 52 -8.95 4.15 5.33
C ASP A 52 -9.54 3.99 6.73
N ASN A 53 -9.20 4.93 7.62
CA ASN A 53 -9.64 4.89 9.02
C ASN A 53 -11.17 4.93 9.18
N GLU A 54 -11.91 5.47 8.20
CA GLU A 54 -13.38 5.50 8.25
C GLU A 54 -13.98 4.11 8.03
N SER A 55 -13.51 3.40 7.00
CA SER A 55 -14.00 2.06 6.65
C SER A 55 -13.25 0.94 7.36
N LYS A 56 -12.18 1.28 8.11
CA LYS A 56 -11.20 0.34 8.68
C LYS A 56 -10.56 -0.59 7.65
N MET A 57 -10.59 -0.19 6.38
CA MET A 57 -9.96 -0.93 5.30
C MET A 57 -8.50 -0.51 5.18
N PHE A 58 -7.65 -1.41 4.74
CA PHE A 58 -6.31 -1.02 4.29
C PHE A 58 -5.90 -1.84 3.08
N MET A 59 -5.02 -1.27 2.27
CA MET A 59 -4.39 -1.93 1.14
C MET A 59 -2.88 -1.78 1.28
N GLN A 60 -2.14 -2.86 1.11
CA GLN A 60 -0.69 -2.86 1.21
C GLN A 60 -0.04 -3.48 -0.02
N THR A 61 1.13 -2.95 -0.38
CA THR A 61 2.00 -3.54 -1.39
C THR A 61 3.40 -3.72 -0.83
N THR A 62 4.06 -4.79 -1.27
CA THR A 62 5.48 -5.06 -1.00
C THR A 62 6.10 -5.74 -2.23
N GLY A 63 7.42 -5.73 -2.31
CA GLY A 63 8.17 -6.34 -3.41
C GLY A 63 9.09 -5.33 -4.09
N SER A 64 9.58 -5.71 -5.27
CA SER A 64 10.58 -4.94 -6.00
C SER A 64 10.43 -5.11 -7.50
N PRO A 65 11.06 -4.25 -8.33
CA PRO A 65 11.02 -4.42 -9.78
C PRO A 65 11.63 -5.75 -10.27
N ALA A 66 12.50 -6.38 -9.47
CA ALA A 66 13.16 -7.64 -9.82
C ALA A 66 12.30 -8.87 -9.52
N GLU A 67 11.50 -8.83 -8.46
CA GLU A 67 10.68 -9.96 -8.00
C GLU A 67 9.19 -9.80 -8.39
N GLY A 68 8.81 -8.58 -8.75
CA GLY A 68 7.43 -8.14 -8.87
C GLY A 68 6.83 -7.79 -7.51
N TYR A 69 5.58 -7.36 -7.53
CA TYR A 69 4.89 -6.84 -6.36
C TYR A 69 3.75 -7.73 -5.90
N TYR A 70 3.58 -7.83 -4.59
CA TYR A 70 2.44 -8.43 -3.95
C TYR A 70 1.49 -7.33 -3.50
N LEU A 71 0.21 -7.51 -3.78
CA LEU A 71 -0.84 -6.59 -3.36
C LEU A 71 -1.82 -7.33 -2.48
N GLU A 72 -2.08 -6.78 -1.31
CA GLU A 72 -2.97 -7.33 -0.30
C GLU A 72 -3.89 -6.24 0.25
N TYR A 73 -5.06 -6.62 0.74
CA TYR A 73 -5.96 -5.71 1.42
C TYR A 73 -6.76 -6.42 2.52
N ASN A 74 -7.25 -5.64 3.46
CA ASN A 74 -8.27 -6.02 4.43
C ASN A 74 -9.52 -5.18 4.17
N ASP A 75 -10.68 -5.82 4.21
CA ASP A 75 -11.96 -5.17 3.89
C ASP A 75 -12.63 -4.51 5.11
N GLY A 76 -11.97 -4.48 6.26
CA GLY A 76 -12.43 -3.88 7.50
C GLY A 76 -13.57 -4.64 8.19
N THR A 77 -13.99 -5.79 7.64
CA THR A 77 -15.13 -6.56 8.17
C THR A 77 -14.70 -7.57 9.24
N ASP A 78 -13.54 -8.19 9.05
CA ASP A 78 -12.93 -9.15 9.98
C ASP A 78 -11.39 -9.15 9.84
N ASP A 79 -10.71 -10.05 10.55
CA ASP A 79 -9.24 -10.19 10.51
C ASP A 79 -8.72 -10.89 9.22
N SER A 80 -9.57 -11.04 8.20
CA SER A 80 -9.16 -11.70 6.96
C SER A 80 -8.38 -10.77 6.07
N MET A 81 -7.37 -11.34 5.45
CA MET A 81 -6.59 -10.70 4.43
C MET A 81 -6.99 -11.25 3.07
N PHE A 82 -6.87 -10.43 2.06
CA PHE A 82 -7.05 -10.80 0.67
C PHE A 82 -5.78 -10.46 -0.05
N ARG A 83 -5.23 -11.39 -0.82
CA ARG A 83 -4.08 -11.14 -1.70
C ARG A 83 -4.46 -11.41 -3.13
N VAL A 84 -3.77 -10.77 -4.07
CA VAL A 84 -3.94 -11.10 -5.48
C VAL A 84 -3.46 -12.54 -5.71
N ARG A 85 -4.31 -13.33 -6.37
CA ARG A 85 -4.04 -14.72 -6.71
C ARG A 85 -3.20 -14.81 -7.98
N GLY A 86 -2.11 -15.56 -7.92
CA GLY A 86 -1.28 -15.89 -9.09
C GLY A 86 0.12 -15.32 -8.99
N ASP A 87 0.66 -14.91 -10.13
CA ASP A 87 1.99 -14.32 -10.25
C ASP A 87 2.05 -12.91 -9.64
N THR A 88 3.26 -12.41 -9.46
CA THR A 88 3.51 -11.05 -8.97
C THR A 88 3.05 -9.98 -9.96
N LEU A 89 2.68 -8.83 -9.43
CA LEU A 89 2.19 -7.68 -10.19
C LEU A 89 3.34 -6.80 -10.69
N SER A 90 3.09 -6.07 -11.78
CA SER A 90 3.97 -5.00 -12.25
C SER A 90 3.77 -3.70 -11.45
N GLY A 91 4.77 -2.81 -11.49
CA GLY A 91 4.71 -1.48 -10.87
C GLY A 91 3.50 -0.65 -11.32
N ILE A 92 3.15 -0.75 -12.61
CA ILE A 92 1.97 -0.07 -13.16
C ILE A 92 0.67 -0.60 -12.52
N GLN A 93 0.54 -1.93 -12.41
CA GLN A 93 -0.66 -2.55 -11.84
C GLN A 93 -0.87 -2.18 -10.36
N ILE A 94 0.20 -2.14 -9.57
CA ILE A 94 0.08 -1.71 -8.16
C ILE A 94 -0.25 -0.23 -8.04
N THR A 95 0.31 0.61 -8.92
CA THR A 95 0.04 2.05 -8.95
C THR A 95 -1.42 2.30 -9.24
N ASP A 96 -1.97 1.69 -10.31
CA ASP A 96 -3.37 1.82 -10.69
C ASP A 96 -4.31 1.35 -9.55
N ALA A 97 -3.98 0.25 -8.90
CA ALA A 97 -4.79 -0.31 -7.82
C ALA A 97 -4.80 0.57 -6.57
N LEU A 98 -3.62 1.03 -6.13
CA LEU A 98 -3.49 1.90 -4.96
C LEU A 98 -4.08 3.28 -5.22
N THR A 99 -3.94 3.83 -6.43
CA THR A 99 -4.58 5.09 -6.82
C THR A 99 -6.10 4.97 -6.83
N ALA A 100 -6.65 3.86 -7.36
CA ALA A 100 -8.08 3.60 -7.28
C ALA A 100 -8.55 3.47 -5.82
N PHE A 101 -7.80 2.76 -4.97
CA PHE A 101 -8.09 2.66 -3.54
C PHE A 101 -8.06 4.04 -2.87
N LEU A 102 -7.01 4.84 -3.08
CA LEU A 102 -6.85 6.19 -2.55
C LEU A 102 -8.05 7.09 -2.88
N ASN A 103 -8.55 6.99 -4.11
CA ASN A 103 -9.70 7.74 -4.62
C ASN A 103 -11.07 7.16 -4.19
N ARG A 104 -11.09 6.10 -3.37
CA ARG A 104 -12.29 5.33 -2.99
C ARG A 104 -13.07 4.78 -4.19
N ASP A 105 -12.38 4.57 -5.31
CA ASP A 105 -12.95 3.92 -6.48
C ASP A 105 -12.97 2.41 -6.26
N ALA A 106 -14.14 1.77 -6.37
CA ALA A 106 -14.26 0.33 -6.18
C ALA A 106 -13.68 -0.50 -7.34
N ALA A 107 -13.20 0.12 -8.42
CA ALA A 107 -12.65 -0.55 -9.60
C ALA A 107 -11.53 -1.54 -9.27
N TRP A 108 -10.68 -1.25 -8.28
CA TRP A 108 -9.56 -2.12 -7.86
C TRP A 108 -10.00 -3.54 -7.48
N ARG A 109 -11.24 -3.70 -6.98
CA ARG A 109 -11.78 -5.02 -6.62
C ARG A 109 -11.93 -5.96 -7.81
N THR A 110 -12.11 -5.40 -9.00
CA THR A 110 -12.34 -6.15 -10.24
C THR A 110 -11.11 -6.21 -11.15
N MET A 111 -10.03 -5.48 -10.80
CA MET A 111 -8.77 -5.50 -11.55
C MET A 111 -8.05 -6.85 -11.45
N PHE A 112 -8.24 -7.57 -10.35
CA PHE A 112 -7.54 -8.81 -10.06
C PHE A 112 -8.48 -9.90 -9.53
N VAL A 113 -7.98 -11.13 -9.54
CA VAL A 113 -8.61 -12.24 -8.81
C VAL A 113 -8.02 -12.26 -7.41
N TRP A 114 -8.85 -12.13 -6.40
CA TRP A 114 -8.43 -12.12 -5.00
C TRP A 114 -8.61 -13.48 -4.35
N GLU A 115 -7.68 -13.86 -3.48
CA GLU A 115 -7.81 -15.01 -2.60
C GLU A 115 -7.76 -14.58 -1.14
N ARG A 116 -8.75 -15.06 -0.38
CA ARG A 116 -8.84 -14.82 1.06
C ARG A 116 -7.88 -15.74 1.79
N PHE A 117 -7.15 -15.20 2.76
CA PHE A 117 -6.29 -15.93 3.66
C PHE A 117 -6.40 -15.38 5.09
N THR A 118 -6.10 -16.24 6.05
CA THR A 118 -6.06 -15.94 7.48
C THR A 118 -4.74 -16.51 8.01
N TYR A 119 -3.99 -15.69 8.75
CA TYR A 119 -2.75 -16.11 9.40
C TYR A 119 -3.00 -17.09 10.56
#